data_AF-A0A3B0XL04-F1
#
_entry.id   AF-A0A3B0XL04-F1
#
_cell.length_a   1.000
_cell.length_b   1.000
_cell.length_c   1.000
_cell.angle_alpha   90.00
_cell.angle_beta   90.00
_cell.angle_gamma   90.00
#
_symmetry.space_group_name_H-M   'P 1'
#
loop_
_entity.id
_entity.type
_entity.pdbx_description
1 polymer ?
#
loop_
_entity_poly.entity_id
_entity_poly.type
_entity_poly.pdbx_seq_one_letter_code
_entity_poly.pdbx_strand_id
1 'polypeptide(L)'
;MTKATILTKVQHIHSTAELGHYLRDRRHEQATTISNASSFSSIGERFISEIERGKQTAFFDKTLQYLNLLGLSLQIYPRNALSIQSPYGAFTDIKAIGALARHHRKNQKATLNTVKELSDLSLRFLSDFERGNNCQIGKALDALKTYGLEVAISPRNYRLSKADLLGV
;
A
#
# COMPACT_ATOMS: atom_id res chain seq x y z
N MET A 1 -24.38 17.84 4.83
CA MET A 1 -23.72 17.03 5.89
C MET A 1 -23.15 15.72 5.31
N THR A 2 -22.37 15.72 4.22
CA THR A 2 -22.30 14.48 3.39
C THR A 2 -21.00 14.24 2.61
N LYS A 3 -19.82 14.53 3.20
CA LYS A 3 -18.56 13.99 2.65
C LYS A 3 -17.53 13.60 3.73
N ALA A 4 -17.42 14.40 4.79
CA ALA A 4 -16.48 14.14 5.89
C ALA A 4 -16.70 12.81 6.64
N THR A 5 -17.88 12.20 6.52
CA THR A 5 -18.23 10.95 7.22
C THR A 5 -17.73 9.69 6.49
N ILE A 6 -17.29 9.78 5.23
CA ILE A 6 -17.05 8.59 4.39
C ILE A 6 -15.61 8.03 4.52
N LEU A 7 -14.61 8.82 4.91
CA LEU A 7 -13.18 8.45 4.74
C LEU A 7 -12.35 8.32 6.04
N THR A 8 -13.00 8.19 7.21
CA THR A 8 -12.40 7.55 8.40
C THR A 8 -12.33 6.03 8.29
N LYS A 9 -12.85 5.46 7.21
CA LYS A 9 -12.94 4.02 6.96
C LYS A 9 -11.66 3.47 6.34
N VAL A 10 -11.36 2.22 6.67
CA VAL A 10 -10.34 1.41 6.02
C VAL A 10 -10.73 1.19 4.56
N GLN A 11 -9.84 1.53 3.64
CA GLN A 11 -10.03 1.32 2.22
C GLN A 11 -9.15 0.17 1.73
N HIS A 12 -9.76 -0.90 1.22
CA HIS A 12 -9.03 -1.97 0.55
C HIS A 12 -8.59 -1.50 -0.83
N ILE A 13 -7.34 -1.81 -1.19
CA ILE A 13 -6.70 -1.34 -2.43
C ILE A 13 -6.30 -2.55 -3.27
N HIS A 14 -6.93 -2.68 -4.42
CA HIS A 14 -6.63 -3.74 -5.40
C HIS A 14 -5.94 -3.20 -6.65
N SER A 15 -5.92 -1.88 -6.83
CA SER A 15 -5.28 -1.23 -7.97
C SER A 15 -4.62 0.10 -7.61
N THR A 16 -3.65 0.54 -8.42
CA THR A 16 -3.05 1.87 -8.24
C THR A 16 -4.03 3.00 -8.57
N ALA A 17 -5.04 2.75 -9.41
CA ALA A 17 -6.11 3.70 -9.69
C ALA A 17 -6.97 3.96 -8.44
N GLU A 18 -7.40 2.90 -7.74
CA GLU A 18 -8.12 3.02 -6.46
C GLU A 18 -7.28 3.76 -5.42
N LEU A 19 -5.99 3.42 -5.30
CA LEU A 19 -5.06 4.14 -4.42
C LEU A 19 -5.00 5.62 -4.79
N GLY A 20 -4.79 5.95 -6.06
CA GLY A 20 -4.69 7.32 -6.53
C GLY A 20 -5.93 8.15 -6.24
N HIS A 21 -7.11 7.60 -6.51
CA HIS A 21 -8.39 8.24 -6.20
C HIS A 21 -8.56 8.48 -4.70
N TYR A 22 -8.29 7.47 -3.86
CA TYR A 22 -8.37 7.60 -2.41
C TYR A 22 -7.43 8.69 -1.86
N LEU A 23 -6.17 8.72 -2.34
CA LEU A 23 -5.19 9.74 -1.94
C LEU A 23 -5.65 11.15 -2.34
N ARG A 24 -6.18 11.30 -3.56
CA ARG A 24 -6.70 12.57 -4.07
C ARG A 24 -7.87 13.07 -3.22
N ASP A 25 -8.81 12.18 -2.91
CA ASP A 25 -9.97 12.52 -2.07
C ASP A 25 -9.52 12.93 -0.68
N ARG A 26 -8.62 12.16 -0.06
CA ARG A 26 -8.06 12.49 1.26
C ARG A 26 -7.32 13.82 1.29
N ARG A 27 -6.59 14.18 0.22
CA ARG A 27 -5.95 15.50 0.10
C ARG A 27 -7.00 16.62 -0.01
N HIS A 28 -8.06 16.43 -0.79
CA HIS A 28 -9.13 17.42 -0.94
C HIS A 28 -9.92 17.62 0.35
N GLU A 29 -10.12 16.58 1.15
CA GLU A 29 -10.71 16.69 2.49
C GLU A 29 -9.88 17.56 3.44
N GLN A 30 -8.56 17.55 3.28
CA GLN A 30 -7.65 18.44 3.99
C GLN A 30 -7.57 19.85 3.39
N ALA A 31 -8.43 20.18 2.42
CA ALA A 31 -8.43 21.46 1.69
C ALA A 31 -7.04 21.85 1.16
N THR A 32 -6.20 20.87 0.84
CA THR A 32 -4.79 21.09 0.48
C THR A 32 -4.63 20.94 -1.03
N THR A 33 -3.94 21.87 -1.70
CA THR A 33 -3.62 21.75 -3.12
C THR A 33 -2.42 20.83 -3.34
N ILE A 34 -2.16 20.38 -4.57
CA ILE A 34 -0.94 19.63 -4.89
C ILE A 34 0.30 20.44 -4.54
N SER A 35 0.28 21.74 -4.86
CA SER A 35 1.39 22.66 -4.57
C SER A 35 1.65 22.76 -3.07
N ASN A 36 0.60 23.01 -2.27
CA ASN A 36 0.71 23.05 -0.81
C ASN A 36 1.28 21.73 -0.26
N ALA A 37 0.74 20.57 -0.68
CA ALA A 37 1.23 19.27 -0.23
C ALA A 37 2.72 19.04 -0.59
N SER A 38 3.14 19.51 -1.77
CA SER A 38 4.53 19.45 -2.19
C SER A 38 5.42 20.36 -1.34
N SER A 39 4.98 21.58 -1.01
CA SER A 39 5.75 22.53 -0.19
C SER A 39 6.04 22.02 1.24
N PHE A 40 5.20 21.16 1.79
CA PHE A 40 5.39 20.57 3.11
C PHE A 40 6.13 19.22 3.10
N SER A 41 6.64 18.77 1.94
CA SER A 41 7.29 17.47 1.82
C SER A 41 8.47 17.48 0.84
N SER A 42 9.25 16.39 0.83
CA SER A 42 10.30 16.16 -0.18
C SER A 42 9.74 15.67 -1.53
N ILE A 43 8.41 15.67 -1.69
CA ILE A 43 7.72 15.07 -2.82
C ILE A 43 7.30 16.17 -3.79
N GLY A 44 7.83 16.13 -5.02
CA GLY A 44 7.48 17.11 -6.04
C GLY A 44 6.04 17.00 -6.55
N GLU A 45 5.44 18.12 -6.95
CA GLU A 45 4.08 18.21 -7.48
C GLU A 45 3.77 17.18 -8.58
N ARG A 46 4.73 16.96 -9.49
CA ARG A 46 4.59 15.96 -10.56
C ARG A 46 4.35 14.56 -10.01
N PHE A 47 5.08 14.16 -8.97
CA PHE A 47 4.89 12.84 -8.37
C PHE A 47 3.50 12.72 -7.75
N ILE A 48 3.07 13.73 -6.98
CA ILE A 48 1.74 13.76 -6.37
C ILE A 48 0.65 13.63 -7.45
N SER A 49 0.77 14.43 -8.51
CA SER A 49 -0.14 14.39 -9.65
C SER A 49 -0.18 13.02 -10.35
N GLU A 50 0.98 12.37 -10.50
CA GLU A 50 1.10 11.06 -11.12
C GLU A 50 0.50 9.93 -10.25
N ILE A 51 0.78 9.91 -8.95
CA ILE A 51 0.26 8.87 -8.06
C ILE A 51 -1.25 9.02 -7.85
N GLU A 52 -1.77 10.25 -7.75
CA GLU A 52 -3.22 10.50 -7.67
C GLU A 52 -3.99 10.06 -8.93
N ARG A 53 -3.32 10.02 -10.09
CA ARG A 53 -3.87 9.46 -11.34
C ARG A 53 -3.67 7.95 -11.45
N GLY A 54 -3.10 7.32 -10.42
CA GLY A 54 -2.87 5.88 -10.35
C GLY A 54 -1.70 5.37 -11.18
N LYS A 55 -0.67 6.19 -11.41
CA LYS A 55 0.54 5.77 -12.15
C LYS A 55 1.18 4.53 -11.52
N GLN A 56 1.10 3.40 -12.22
CA GLN A 56 1.65 2.11 -11.77
C GLN A 56 3.16 2.14 -11.52
N THR A 57 3.87 2.98 -12.28
CA THR A 57 5.34 3.09 -12.23
C THR A 57 5.84 4.10 -11.19
N ALA A 58 4.96 4.68 -10.37
CA ALA A 58 5.37 5.52 -9.25
C ALA A 58 6.20 4.71 -8.24
N PHE A 59 7.23 5.35 -7.65
CA PHE A 59 8.09 4.70 -6.65
C PHE A 59 7.33 4.44 -5.34
N PHE A 60 7.48 3.24 -4.80
CA PHE A 60 6.76 2.79 -3.61
C PHE A 60 7.19 3.61 -2.37
N ASP A 61 8.48 3.86 -2.17
CA ASP A 61 8.95 4.64 -1.01
C ASP A 61 8.35 6.04 -0.96
N LYS A 62 8.25 6.71 -2.12
CA LYS A 62 7.62 8.03 -2.23
C LYS A 62 6.10 7.94 -2.01
N THR A 63 5.49 6.82 -2.40
CA THR A 63 4.07 6.55 -2.12
C THR A 63 3.83 6.39 -0.62
N LEU A 64 4.71 5.68 0.10
CA LEU A 64 4.67 5.57 1.56
C LEU A 64 4.88 6.92 2.25
N GLN A 65 5.82 7.73 1.76
CA GLN A 65 6.01 9.11 2.25
C GLN A 65 4.76 9.97 2.03
N TYR A 66 4.09 9.83 0.89
CA TYR A 66 2.87 10.59 0.59
C TYR A 66 1.67 10.14 1.44
N LEU A 67 1.49 8.83 1.63
CA LEU A 67 0.54 8.28 2.59
C LEU A 67 0.78 8.85 4.00
N ASN A 68 2.03 8.86 4.43
CA ASN A 68 2.41 9.44 5.71
C ASN A 68 2.00 10.92 5.76
N LEU A 69 2.37 11.74 4.77
CA LEU A 69 1.99 13.16 4.70
C LEU A 69 0.47 13.39 4.87
N LEU A 70 -0.37 12.54 4.25
CA LEU A 70 -1.83 12.63 4.35
C LEU A 70 -2.40 12.09 5.66
N GLY A 71 -1.57 11.62 6.59
CA GLY A 71 -2.01 11.05 7.86
C GLY A 71 -2.59 9.64 7.72
N LEU A 72 -2.11 8.89 6.73
CA LEU A 72 -2.54 7.53 6.42
C LEU A 72 -1.44 6.51 6.73
N SER A 73 -1.80 5.24 6.74
CA SER A 73 -0.90 4.09 6.89
C SER A 73 -1.32 2.96 5.97
N LEU A 74 -0.32 2.23 5.45
CA LEU A 74 -0.55 1.06 4.61
C LEU A 74 -0.57 -0.19 5.51
N GLN A 75 -1.71 -0.88 5.53
CA GLN A 75 -1.93 -2.10 6.26
C GLN A 75 -1.72 -3.30 5.33
N ILE A 76 -0.98 -4.31 5.78
CA ILE A 76 -0.79 -5.57 5.05
C ILE A 76 -1.08 -6.73 5.98
N TYR A 77 -1.93 -7.65 5.51
CA TYR A 77 -2.35 -8.84 6.26
C TYR A 77 -2.72 -9.99 5.31
N PRO A 78 -2.78 -11.25 5.79
CA PRO A 78 -3.16 -12.38 4.94
C PRO A 78 -4.60 -12.27 4.48
N ARG A 79 -4.89 -12.73 3.26
CA ARG A 79 -6.27 -12.93 2.80
C ARG A 79 -7.02 -13.86 3.77
N ASN A 80 -8.27 -13.53 4.06
CA ASN A 80 -9.16 -14.27 4.98
C ASN A 80 -8.69 -14.30 6.45
N ALA A 81 -7.90 -13.31 6.89
CA ALA A 81 -7.53 -13.19 8.30
C ALA A 81 -8.74 -12.80 9.17
N LEU A 82 -8.88 -13.44 10.34
CA LEU A 82 -9.88 -13.07 11.35
C LEU A 82 -9.30 -12.16 12.46
N SER A 83 -7.97 -12.09 12.53
CA SER A 83 -7.22 -11.25 13.46
C SER A 83 -5.85 -10.92 12.90
N ILE A 84 -5.35 -9.72 13.18
CA ILE A 84 -3.97 -9.34 12.85
C ILE A 84 -3.05 -9.69 14.00
N GLN A 85 -1.98 -10.41 13.68
CA GLN A 85 -0.89 -10.73 14.59
C GLN A 85 0.43 -10.35 13.93
N SER A 86 1.47 -10.15 14.74
CA SER A 86 2.83 -9.94 14.23
C SER A 86 3.23 -11.10 13.30
N PRO A 87 3.85 -10.85 12.14
CA PRO A 87 4.40 -9.57 11.70
C PRO A 87 3.47 -8.69 10.84
N TYR A 88 2.17 -9.01 10.71
CA TYR A 88 1.22 -8.24 9.91
C TYR A 88 0.77 -6.95 10.62
N GLY A 89 0.28 -5.97 9.85
CA GLY A 89 -0.21 -4.69 10.39
C GLY A 89 0.16 -3.49 9.54
N ALA A 90 0.45 -2.37 10.20
CA ALA A 90 0.75 -1.09 9.55
C ALA A 90 2.24 -0.97 9.20
N PHE A 91 2.53 -0.47 8.01
CA PHE A 91 3.89 -0.30 7.50
C PHE A 91 4.11 1.11 6.97
N THR A 92 5.31 1.64 7.22
CA THR A 92 5.75 2.97 6.76
C THR A 92 7.00 2.91 5.89
N ASP A 93 7.64 1.75 5.79
CA ASP A 93 8.87 1.56 5.02
C ASP A 93 8.80 0.29 4.16
N ILE A 94 9.49 0.33 3.03
CA ILE A 94 9.52 -0.76 2.05
C ILE A 94 10.28 -1.98 2.56
N LYS A 95 11.21 -1.80 3.49
CA LYS A 95 12.10 -2.86 3.97
C LYS A 95 11.34 -3.85 4.85
N ALA A 96 10.50 -3.33 5.73
CA ALA A 96 9.57 -4.09 6.54
C ALA A 96 8.50 -4.78 5.68
N ILE A 97 7.99 -4.11 4.64
CA ILE A 97 7.06 -4.71 3.67
C ILE A 97 7.72 -5.88 2.92
N GLY A 98 8.94 -5.69 2.42
CA GLY A 98 9.70 -6.75 1.73
C GLY A 98 9.99 -7.94 2.65
N ALA A 99 10.41 -7.66 3.89
CA ALA A 99 10.63 -8.69 4.91
C ALA A 99 9.35 -9.45 5.26
N LEU A 100 8.22 -8.75 5.38
CA LEU A 100 6.90 -9.35 5.58
C LEU A 100 6.53 -10.27 4.42
N ALA A 101 6.64 -9.79 3.19
CA ALA A 101 6.32 -10.55 1.99
C ALA A 101 7.13 -11.86 1.93
N ARG A 102 8.43 -11.76 2.21
CA ARG A 102 9.33 -12.92 2.31
C ARG A 102 8.93 -13.89 3.41
N HIS A 103 8.60 -13.38 4.60
CA HIS A 103 8.14 -14.18 5.72
C HIS A 103 6.85 -14.94 5.37
N HIS A 104 5.86 -14.24 4.80
CA HIS A 104 4.60 -14.84 4.40
C HIS A 104 4.77 -15.92 3.33
N ARG A 105 5.53 -15.63 2.27
CA ARG A 105 5.82 -16.62 1.22
C ARG A 105 6.50 -17.87 1.79
N LYS A 106 7.50 -17.70 2.66
CA LYS A 106 8.21 -18.84 3.28
C LYS A 106 7.29 -19.67 4.18
N ASN A 107 6.37 -19.03 4.91
CA ASN A 107 5.39 -19.75 5.72
C ASN A 107 4.42 -20.58 4.87
N GLN A 108 4.12 -20.14 3.66
CA GLN A 108 3.38 -20.92 2.67
C GLN A 108 4.22 -22.01 1.97
N LYS A 109 5.52 -22.13 2.30
CA LYS A 109 6.48 -23.02 1.64
C LYS A 109 6.61 -22.76 0.13
N ALA A 110 6.25 -21.56 -0.34
CA ALA A 110 6.33 -21.18 -1.74
C ALA A 110 7.74 -20.67 -2.12
N THR A 111 8.18 -20.94 -3.34
CA THR A 111 9.45 -20.43 -3.88
C THR A 111 9.23 -19.14 -4.67
N LEU A 112 10.31 -18.39 -4.96
CA LEU A 112 10.21 -17.24 -5.86
C LEU A 112 9.79 -17.66 -7.29
N ASN A 113 10.18 -18.87 -7.72
CA ASN A 113 9.75 -19.43 -9.00
C ASN A 113 8.24 -19.64 -9.03
N THR A 114 7.67 -20.21 -7.96
CA THR A 114 6.23 -20.41 -7.82
C THR A 114 5.47 -19.09 -7.97
N VAL A 115 5.96 -17.99 -7.38
CA VAL A 115 5.30 -16.68 -7.48
C VAL A 115 5.48 -16.05 -8.86
N LYS A 116 6.65 -16.19 -9.48
CA LYS A 116 6.86 -15.81 -10.88
C LYS A 116 5.92 -16.56 -11.83
N GLU A 117 5.61 -17.83 -11.56
CA GLU A 117 4.70 -18.60 -12.42
C GLU A 117 3.24 -18.14 -12.30
N LEU A 118 2.89 -17.47 -11.20
CA LEU A 118 1.54 -16.98 -10.89
C LEU A 118 1.35 -15.48 -11.18
N SER A 119 2.39 -14.79 -11.69
CA SER A 119 2.37 -13.34 -11.95
C SER A 119 3.25 -12.97 -13.15
N ASP A 120 3.11 -11.76 -13.67
CA ASP A 120 3.98 -11.25 -14.74
C ASP A 120 5.32 -10.70 -14.22
N LEU A 121 5.72 -11.08 -13.01
CA LEU A 121 6.88 -10.53 -12.29
C LEU A 121 8.14 -11.36 -12.51
N SER A 122 9.28 -10.69 -12.64
CA SER A 122 10.57 -11.37 -12.78
C SER A 122 11.13 -11.82 -11.42
N LEU A 123 11.92 -12.91 -11.42
CA LEU A 123 12.62 -13.37 -10.21
C LEU A 123 13.50 -12.29 -9.57
N ARG A 124 14.16 -11.48 -10.42
CA ARG A 124 14.99 -10.37 -9.95
C ARG A 124 14.14 -9.35 -9.20
N PHE A 125 13.02 -8.95 -9.78
CA PHE A 125 12.09 -8.03 -9.12
C PHE A 125 11.62 -8.60 -7.78
N LEU A 126 11.13 -9.86 -7.75
CA LEU A 126 10.62 -10.48 -6.54
C LEU A 126 11.70 -10.55 -5.43
N SER A 127 12.93 -10.94 -5.81
CA SER A 127 14.08 -10.96 -4.88
C SER A 127 14.43 -9.56 -4.37
N ASP A 128 14.46 -8.55 -5.24
CA ASP A 128 14.79 -7.18 -4.86
C ASP A 128 13.71 -6.58 -3.94
N PHE A 129 12.44 -6.82 -4.25
CA PHE A 129 11.31 -6.43 -3.42
C PHE A 129 11.37 -7.06 -2.03
N GLU A 130 11.60 -8.37 -1.93
CA GLU A 130 11.75 -9.06 -0.63
C GLU A 130 12.95 -8.60 0.20
N ARG A 131 13.94 -7.98 -0.43
CA ARG A 131 15.10 -7.38 0.24
C ARG A 131 14.83 -5.93 0.68
N GLY A 132 13.69 -5.36 0.32
CA GLY A 132 13.35 -3.98 0.64
C GLY A 132 13.94 -2.96 -0.33
N ASN A 133 14.30 -3.37 -1.54
CA ASN A 133 14.73 -2.40 -2.56
C ASN A 133 13.51 -1.62 -3.06
N ASN A 134 13.70 -0.31 -3.27
CA ASN A 134 12.66 0.53 -3.83
C ASN A 134 12.22 0.02 -5.21
N CYS A 135 10.93 0.13 -5.49
CA CYS A 135 10.31 -0.47 -6.65
C CYS A 135 9.08 0.31 -7.10
N GLN A 136 8.48 -0.11 -8.21
CA GLN A 136 7.24 0.45 -8.74
C GLN A 136 6.05 -0.07 -7.93
N ILE A 137 5.19 0.83 -7.41
CA ILE A 137 4.04 0.49 -6.58
C ILE A 137 3.11 -0.53 -7.25
N GLY A 138 2.87 -0.42 -8.56
CA GLY A 138 2.00 -1.34 -9.29
C GLY A 138 2.51 -2.78 -9.22
N LYS A 139 3.80 -2.99 -9.45
CA LYS A 139 4.42 -4.32 -9.35
C LYS A 139 4.47 -4.84 -7.91
N ALA A 140 4.62 -3.94 -6.94
CA ALA A 140 4.61 -4.31 -5.53
C ALA A 140 3.22 -4.78 -5.06
N LEU A 141 2.16 -4.06 -5.46
CA LEU A 141 0.78 -4.48 -5.19
C LEU A 141 0.46 -5.83 -5.84
N ASP A 142 0.91 -6.03 -7.08
CA ASP A 142 0.76 -7.31 -7.77
C ASP A 142 1.50 -8.46 -7.06
N ALA A 143 2.73 -8.20 -6.59
CA ALA A 143 3.49 -9.17 -5.80
C ALA A 143 2.78 -9.52 -4.48
N LEU A 144 2.34 -8.52 -3.72
CA LEU A 144 1.62 -8.71 -2.46
C LEU A 144 0.34 -9.53 -2.66
N LYS A 145 -0.44 -9.19 -3.69
CA LYS A 145 -1.63 -9.95 -4.08
C LYS A 145 -1.31 -11.40 -4.44
N THR A 146 -0.24 -11.62 -5.20
CA THR A 146 0.21 -12.97 -5.61
C THR A 146 0.69 -13.79 -4.42
N TYR A 147 1.29 -13.16 -3.41
CA TYR A 147 1.61 -13.80 -2.13
C TYR A 147 0.37 -14.12 -1.28
N GLY A 148 -0.84 -13.70 -1.67
CA GLY A 148 -2.05 -13.85 -0.87
C GLY A 148 -2.14 -12.86 0.29
N LEU A 149 -1.51 -11.69 0.16
CA LEU A 149 -1.65 -10.57 1.09
C LEU A 149 -2.67 -9.58 0.56
N GLU A 150 -3.49 -9.05 1.47
CA GLU A 150 -4.38 -7.92 1.23
C GLU A 150 -3.70 -6.63 1.65
N VAL A 151 -3.98 -5.56 0.90
CA VAL A 151 -3.46 -4.21 1.16
C VAL A 151 -4.65 -3.31 1.43
N ALA A 152 -4.61 -2.61 2.57
CA ALA A 152 -5.59 -1.61 2.90
C ALA A 152 -4.91 -0.31 3.34
N ILE A 153 -5.59 0.81 3.15
CA ILE A 153 -5.18 2.11 3.67
C ILE A 153 -6.10 2.46 4.82
N SER A 154 -5.52 2.88 5.93
CA SER A 154 -6.25 3.34 7.11
C SER A 154 -5.70 4.67 7.60
N PRO A 155 -6.43 5.40 8.45
CA PRO A 155 -5.82 6.45 9.26
C PRO A 155 -4.61 5.91 10.05
N ARG A 156 -3.67 6.80 10.37
CA ARG A 156 -2.55 6.44 11.27
C ARG A 156 -3.06 5.93 12.61
N ASN A 157 -2.34 4.98 13.19
CA ASN A 157 -2.66 4.33 14.47
C ASN A 157 -4.03 3.62 14.50
N TYR A 158 -4.68 3.42 13.35
CA TYR A 158 -5.92 2.67 13.26
C TYR A 158 -5.63 1.18 13.39
N ARG A 159 -6.39 0.51 14.27
CA ARG A 159 -6.33 -0.94 14.45
C ARG A 159 -7.48 -1.58 13.67
N LEU A 160 -7.15 -2.40 12.68
CA LEU A 160 -8.15 -3.10 11.87
C LEU A 160 -9.05 -3.98 12.76
N SER A 161 -10.35 -3.76 12.65
CA SER A 161 -11.38 -4.59 13.28
C SER A 161 -11.63 -5.85 12.45
N LYS A 162 -12.36 -6.81 13.03
CA LYS A 162 -12.80 -8.01 12.29
C LYS A 162 -13.67 -7.66 11.07
N ALA A 163 -14.49 -6.60 11.16
CA ALA A 163 -15.31 -6.14 10.04
C ALA A 163 -14.43 -5.60 8.90
N ASP A 164 -13.42 -4.80 9.25
CA ASP A 164 -12.47 -4.25 8.28
C ASP A 164 -11.72 -5.36 7.53
N LEU A 165 -11.32 -6.43 8.23
CA LEU A 165 -10.61 -7.58 7.62
C LEU A 165 -11.47 -8.39 6.65
N LEU A 166 -12.78 -8.46 6.90
CA LEU A 166 -13.73 -9.20 6.06
C LEU A 166 -14.24 -8.36 4.87
N GLY A 167 -13.94 -7.05 4.85
CA GLY A 167 -14.47 -6.14 3.85
C GLY A 167 -15.99 -5.92 3.95
N VAL A 168 -16.56 -6.11 5.15
CA VAL A 168 -17.99 -5.99 5.46
C VAL A 168 -18.26 -4.69 6.22
#